data_AF-A0A6G1Q3X7-F1
#
_entry.id   AF-A0A6G1Q3X7-F1
#
_cell.length_a   1.000
_cell.length_b   1.000
_cell.length_c   1.000
_cell.angle_alpha   90.00
_cell.angle_beta   90.00
_cell.angle_gamma   90.00
#
_symmetry.space_group_name_H-M   'P 1'
#
loop_
_entity.id
_entity.type
_entity.pdbx_description
1 polymer ?
#
loop_
_entity_poly.entity_id
_entity_poly.type
_entity_poly.pdbx_seq_one_letter_code
_entity_poly.pdbx_strand_id
1 'polypeptide(L)'
;MALSCSRLCSHLSLTRLFGLRTNRITIGVYSPNVSYQSRLPLCRQYSSSKVRRGIGRYFQWANSKYEGFLKRRFPRFYLLYHTFMKGFKLLFQDAKEVRRIKAKMINGVKFQDLPYREMEKLRQFRRDMIKAVPLVVISIPPFANYLVFVLMYFFPRQLLIPHFWTPRQQIEFRRVYHSLRVRHHLPIIEGLKDTSGQVKNSQLQSRLKELCAKVQGGETPKLSEILVVRSLFSGPPLGMKRMSVDHMRHISSLLFLTPRLPGFLISRRLNSYALELLQLDRALSRLGPQQLSDYELRQACYVRGLNSDSLGVNQCLEWLFQWLQVSSSLKDSEVSLLLHSIVFLSANYPSGPGQHL
;
A
#
# COMPACT_ATOMS: atom_id res chain seq x y z
N MET A 1 -9.39 46.65 -42.55
CA MET A 1 -9.37 45.32 -43.23
C MET A 1 -9.66 44.28 -42.15
N ALA A 2 -10.93 44.05 -41.76
CA ALA A 2 -11.91 43.14 -42.38
C ALA A 2 -11.41 41.67 -42.37
N LEU A 3 -12.10 40.62 -41.89
CA LEU A 3 -13.40 40.33 -41.27
C LEU A 3 -13.21 38.90 -40.65
N SER A 4 -13.53 38.64 -39.38
CA SER A 4 -14.73 37.91 -38.93
C SER A 4 -15.23 36.80 -39.88
N CYS A 5 -15.27 35.54 -39.41
CA CYS A 5 -16.49 34.74 -39.56
C CYS A 5 -16.58 33.59 -38.55
N SER A 6 -17.78 33.47 -37.99
CA SER A 6 -18.20 32.60 -36.90
C SER A 6 -19.29 31.64 -37.37
N ARG A 7 -19.42 30.51 -36.66
CA ARG A 7 -20.64 29.68 -36.47
C ARG A 7 -21.15 28.87 -37.66
N LEU A 8 -21.36 27.58 -37.39
CA LEU A 8 -22.67 26.92 -37.55
C LEU A 8 -22.77 25.69 -36.62
N CYS A 9 -23.79 25.72 -35.76
CA CYS A 9 -24.41 24.57 -35.10
C CYS A 9 -25.00 23.62 -36.18
N SER A 10 -25.48 22.40 -35.95
CA SER A 10 -26.31 21.88 -34.87
C SER A 10 -26.68 20.42 -35.17
N HIS A 11 -26.81 19.63 -34.11
CA HIS A 11 -27.84 18.61 -33.85
C HIS A 11 -27.97 17.31 -34.68
N LEU A 12 -28.35 16.27 -33.91
CA LEU A 12 -29.14 15.05 -34.18
C LEU A 12 -28.32 13.77 -33.98
N SER A 13 -28.78 12.67 -33.36
CA SER A 13 -29.73 12.33 -32.28
C SER A 13 -29.88 10.79 -32.33
N LEU A 14 -30.20 10.18 -31.19
CA LEU A 14 -30.42 8.75 -30.95
C LEU A 14 -31.59 8.11 -31.74
N THR A 15 -31.57 6.76 -31.77
CA THR A 15 -32.68 5.76 -31.74
C THR A 15 -33.28 5.09 -33.00
N ARG A 16 -33.47 3.76 -32.83
CA ARG A 16 -34.41 2.75 -33.44
C ARG A 16 -34.04 2.16 -34.81
N LEU A 17 -33.85 0.84 -34.95
CA LEU A 17 -34.71 -0.38 -34.80
C LEU A 17 -35.64 -0.66 -36.00
N PHE A 18 -35.69 -1.95 -36.37
CA PHE A 18 -36.48 -2.63 -37.43
C PHE A 18 -36.01 -2.36 -38.87
N GLY A 19 -35.96 -3.34 -39.78
CA GLY A 19 -36.39 -4.73 -39.77
C GLY A 19 -36.37 -5.20 -41.23
N LEU A 20 -35.80 -6.39 -41.49
CA LEU A 20 -35.97 -7.05 -42.77
C LEU A 20 -37.02 -8.16 -42.63
N ARG A 21 -37.93 -8.11 -43.58
CA ARG A 21 -39.32 -8.54 -43.53
C ARG A 21 -39.49 -9.74 -44.45
N THR A 22 -40.06 -10.83 -43.90
CA THR A 22 -41.00 -11.80 -44.55
C THR A 22 -40.46 -12.68 -45.70
N ASN A 23 -40.98 -13.87 -46.02
CA ASN A 23 -42.27 -14.53 -45.85
C ASN A 23 -42.06 -16.04 -46.11
N ARG A 24 -42.80 -16.93 -45.45
CA ARG A 24 -43.98 -17.65 -46.01
C ARG A 24 -44.34 -18.87 -45.15
N ILE A 25 -45.64 -18.97 -44.88
CA ILE A 25 -46.35 -19.96 -44.05
C ILE A 25 -46.75 -21.16 -44.91
N THR A 26 -46.74 -22.38 -44.35
CA THR A 26 -47.83 -23.35 -44.58
C THR A 26 -47.93 -24.35 -43.43
N ILE A 27 -49.17 -24.62 -43.02
CA ILE A 27 -49.64 -25.49 -41.93
C ILE A 27 -49.99 -26.85 -42.52
N GLY A 28 -49.75 -27.96 -41.78
CA GLY A 28 -50.74 -29.04 -41.70
C GLY A 28 -50.29 -30.51 -41.84
N VAL A 29 -50.48 -31.26 -40.73
CA VAL A 29 -51.17 -32.57 -40.62
C VAL A 29 -50.42 -33.90 -40.97
N TYR A 30 -50.21 -34.70 -39.89
CA TYR A 30 -50.18 -36.18 -39.71
C TYR A 30 -49.09 -37.13 -40.27
N SER A 31 -48.36 -37.74 -39.30
CA SER A 31 -47.98 -39.18 -39.07
C SER A 31 -47.21 -40.01 -40.12
N PRO A 32 -46.53 -41.15 -39.78
CA PRO A 32 -46.28 -41.78 -38.48
C PRO A 32 -44.80 -42.19 -38.21
N ASN A 33 -44.55 -42.57 -36.94
CA ASN A 33 -43.51 -43.46 -36.40
C ASN A 33 -42.44 -44.03 -37.35
N VAL A 34 -41.19 -43.65 -37.13
CA VAL A 34 -40.03 -44.55 -37.24
C VAL A 34 -39.12 -44.35 -36.05
N SER A 35 -39.08 -45.38 -35.22
CA SER A 35 -38.17 -45.61 -34.11
C SER A 35 -36.72 -45.65 -34.58
N TYR A 36 -35.87 -44.78 -34.04
CA TYR A 36 -34.43 -45.02 -33.97
C TYR A 36 -33.90 -44.65 -32.57
N GLN A 37 -33.78 -45.67 -31.73
CA GLN A 37 -33.03 -45.62 -30.48
C GLN A 37 -31.56 -45.31 -30.79
N SER A 38 -31.13 -44.08 -30.55
CA SER A 38 -29.70 -43.78 -30.38
C SER A 38 -29.39 -43.76 -28.89
N ARG A 39 -28.94 -44.92 -28.40
CA ARG A 39 -28.31 -45.06 -27.08
C ARG A 39 -27.03 -44.22 -27.07
N LEU A 40 -27.08 -43.02 -26.49
CA LEU A 40 -25.88 -42.28 -26.13
C LEU A 40 -25.28 -42.94 -24.88
N PRO A 41 -24.02 -43.42 -24.92
CA PRO A 41 -23.37 -43.94 -23.74
C PRO A 41 -23.06 -42.80 -22.79
N LEU A 42 -23.51 -42.96 -21.54
CA LEU A 42 -23.17 -42.16 -20.38
C LEU A 42 -21.67 -41.79 -20.40
N CYS A 43 -21.38 -40.51 -20.58
CA CYS A 43 -20.07 -39.94 -20.27
C CYS A 43 -19.75 -40.22 -18.80
N ARG A 44 -18.98 -41.29 -18.59
CA ARG A 44 -18.42 -41.69 -17.30
C ARG A 44 -17.63 -40.49 -16.78
N GLN A 45 -18.17 -39.81 -15.78
CA GLN A 45 -17.47 -38.77 -15.05
C GLN A 45 -16.17 -39.35 -14.49
N TYR A 46 -15.06 -39.13 -15.20
CA TYR A 46 -13.74 -39.45 -14.71
C TYR A 46 -13.42 -38.49 -13.57
N SER A 47 -13.64 -38.96 -12.34
CA SER A 47 -13.24 -38.27 -11.11
C SER A 47 -11.73 -38.04 -11.14
N SER A 48 -11.33 -36.81 -11.49
CA SER A 48 -9.94 -36.29 -11.53
C SER A 48 -9.21 -36.30 -10.17
N SER A 49 -9.85 -36.82 -9.10
CA SER A 49 -9.37 -36.69 -7.71
C SER A 49 -8.24 -37.66 -7.33
N LYS A 50 -8.08 -38.82 -8.00
CA LYS A 50 -7.02 -39.80 -7.66
C LYS A 50 -5.68 -39.48 -8.34
N VAL A 51 -5.69 -39.01 -9.59
CA VAL A 51 -4.47 -38.68 -10.36
C VAL A 51 -3.77 -37.43 -9.82
N ARG A 52 -4.51 -36.37 -9.44
CA ARG A 52 -3.94 -35.19 -8.75
C ARG A 52 -3.24 -35.53 -7.43
N ARG A 53 -3.76 -36.52 -6.68
CA ARG A 53 -3.16 -36.99 -5.42
C ARG A 53 -1.88 -37.81 -5.63
N GLY A 54 -1.79 -38.58 -6.71
CA GLY A 54 -0.57 -39.32 -7.08
C GLY A 54 0.56 -38.39 -7.50
N ILE A 55 0.27 -37.45 -8.40
CA ILE A 55 1.24 -36.47 -8.91
C ILE A 55 1.75 -35.56 -7.78
N GLY A 56 0.85 -35.09 -6.90
CA GLY A 56 1.25 -34.27 -5.74
C GLY A 56 2.23 -34.98 -4.79
N ARG A 57 2.02 -36.27 -4.52
CA ARG A 57 2.93 -37.07 -3.66
C ARG A 57 4.30 -37.29 -4.32
N TYR A 58 4.34 -37.51 -5.62
CA TYR A 58 5.60 -37.63 -6.36
C TYR A 58 6.40 -36.30 -6.35
N PHE A 59 5.74 -35.17 -6.61
CA PHE A 59 6.38 -33.85 -6.52
C PHE A 59 6.90 -33.54 -5.11
N GLN A 60 6.12 -33.87 -4.08
CA GLN A 60 6.55 -33.69 -2.69
C GLN A 60 7.80 -34.53 -2.37
N TRP A 61 7.80 -35.81 -2.76
CA TRP A 61 8.95 -36.70 -2.57
C TRP A 61 10.20 -36.21 -3.33
N ALA A 62 10.04 -35.82 -4.60
CA ALA A 62 11.14 -35.31 -5.41
C ALA A 62 11.73 -34.01 -4.82
N ASN A 63 10.87 -33.10 -4.36
CA ASN A 63 11.32 -31.87 -3.72
C ASN A 63 12.07 -32.15 -2.40
N SER A 64 11.59 -33.09 -1.57
CA SER A 64 12.28 -33.48 -0.33
C SER A 64 13.67 -34.09 -0.58
N LYS A 65 13.81 -34.91 -1.63
CA LYS A 65 15.10 -35.49 -2.02
C LYS A 65 16.07 -34.42 -2.55
N TYR A 66 15.55 -33.47 -3.33
CA TYR A 66 16.32 -32.34 -3.85
C TYR A 66 16.80 -31.40 -2.73
N GLU A 67 15.93 -31.07 -1.77
CA GLU A 67 16.30 -30.28 -0.59
C GLU A 67 17.38 -30.98 0.25
N GLY A 68 17.27 -32.30 0.47
CA GLY A 68 18.26 -33.09 1.18
C GLY A 68 19.62 -33.13 0.47
N PHE A 69 19.64 -33.18 -0.86
CA PHE A 69 20.86 -33.12 -1.66
C PHE A 69 21.53 -31.74 -1.58
N LEU A 70 20.75 -30.66 -1.77
CA LEU A 70 21.24 -29.29 -1.71
C LEU A 70 21.83 -28.96 -0.33
N LYS A 71 21.17 -29.40 0.75
CA LYS A 71 21.63 -29.17 2.12
C LYS A 71 23.00 -29.80 2.39
N ARG A 72 23.27 -30.99 1.83
CA ARG A 72 24.54 -31.72 2.01
C ARG A 72 25.67 -31.15 1.18
N ARG A 73 25.41 -30.79 -0.08
CA ARG A 73 26.46 -30.38 -1.03
C ARG A 73 26.75 -28.88 -1.03
N PHE A 74 25.73 -28.04 -0.83
CA PHE A 74 25.85 -26.57 -0.91
C PHE A 74 25.03 -25.86 0.19
N PRO A 75 25.53 -25.82 1.43
CA PRO A 75 24.75 -25.29 2.57
C PRO A 75 24.37 -23.81 2.42
N ARG A 76 25.25 -22.98 1.83
CA ARG A 76 24.96 -21.56 1.58
C ARG A 76 23.89 -21.35 0.51
N PHE A 77 23.94 -22.13 -0.57
CA PHE A 77 22.93 -22.08 -1.63
C PHE A 77 21.58 -22.60 -1.15
N TYR A 78 21.58 -23.65 -0.31
CA TYR A 78 20.36 -24.17 0.31
C TYR A 78 19.66 -23.11 1.16
N LEU A 79 20.40 -22.34 1.97
CA LEU A 79 19.81 -21.25 2.76
C LEU A 79 19.15 -20.20 1.86
N LEU A 80 19.80 -19.81 0.77
CA LEU A 80 19.27 -18.87 -0.20
C LEU A 80 18.01 -19.44 -0.87
N TYR A 81 18.08 -20.64 -1.44
CA TYR A 81 16.97 -21.34 -2.09
C TYR A 81 15.77 -21.49 -1.15
N HIS A 82 15.99 -21.98 0.07
CA HIS A 82 14.94 -22.15 1.06
C HIS A 82 14.29 -20.80 1.44
N THR A 83 15.08 -19.73 1.57
CA THR A 83 14.56 -18.38 1.85
C THR A 83 13.70 -17.86 0.69
N PHE A 84 14.15 -18.04 -0.56
CA PHE A 84 13.39 -17.68 -1.74
C PHE A 84 12.10 -18.48 -1.89
N MET A 85 12.16 -19.80 -1.76
CA MET A 85 10.97 -20.66 -1.86
C MET A 85 9.94 -20.34 -0.77
N LYS A 86 10.40 -20.09 0.47
CA LYS A 86 9.52 -19.62 1.55
C LYS A 86 8.89 -18.27 1.19
N GLY A 87 9.67 -17.32 0.68
CA GLY A 87 9.19 -16.01 0.25
C GLY A 87 8.13 -16.12 -0.86
N PHE A 88 8.36 -16.94 -1.88
CA PHE A 88 7.39 -17.18 -2.95
C PHE A 88 6.09 -17.82 -2.43
N LYS A 89 6.19 -18.79 -1.51
CA LYS A 89 5.01 -19.42 -0.91
C LYS A 89 4.15 -18.41 -0.15
N LEU A 90 4.79 -17.54 0.65
CA LEU A 90 4.10 -16.48 1.38
C LEU A 90 3.48 -15.45 0.42
N LEU A 91 4.23 -15.01 -0.60
CA LEU A 91 3.73 -14.08 -1.61
C LEU A 91 2.51 -14.63 -2.36
N PHE A 92 2.51 -15.93 -2.68
CA PHE A 92 1.37 -16.58 -3.33
C PHE A 92 0.14 -16.66 -2.42
N GLN A 93 0.34 -16.92 -1.12
CA GLN A 93 -0.73 -16.87 -0.13
C GLN A 93 -1.32 -15.46 -0.03
N ASP A 94 -0.48 -14.44 0.09
CA ASP A 94 -0.91 -13.04 0.13
C ASP A 94 -1.62 -12.63 -1.16
N ALA A 95 -1.14 -13.04 -2.33
CA ALA A 95 -1.79 -12.79 -3.61
C ALA A 95 -3.18 -13.44 -3.69
N LYS A 96 -3.35 -14.66 -3.17
CA LYS A 96 -4.64 -15.35 -3.10
C LYS A 96 -5.62 -14.63 -2.18
N GLU A 97 -5.14 -14.16 -1.04
CA GLU A 97 -5.96 -13.39 -0.10
C GLU A 97 -6.37 -12.03 -0.66
N VAL A 98 -5.43 -11.27 -1.22
CA VAL A 98 -5.70 -9.99 -1.88
C VAL A 98 -6.70 -10.17 -3.03
N ARG A 99 -6.61 -11.27 -3.80
CA ARG A 99 -7.60 -11.59 -4.83
C ARG A 99 -9.00 -11.79 -4.23
N ARG A 100 -9.12 -12.47 -3.09
CA ARG A 100 -10.40 -12.63 -2.38
C ARG A 100 -10.95 -11.30 -1.89
N ILE A 101 -10.10 -10.44 -1.31
CA ILE A 101 -10.49 -9.11 -0.84
C ILE A 101 -10.97 -8.25 -2.02
N LYS A 102 -10.23 -8.24 -3.13
CA LYS A 102 -10.64 -7.53 -4.36
C LYS A 102 -11.95 -8.06 -4.92
N ALA A 103 -12.20 -9.36 -4.86
CA ALA A 103 -13.50 -9.93 -5.26
C ALA A 103 -14.65 -9.39 -4.38
N LYS A 104 -14.46 -9.27 -3.06
CA LYS A 104 -15.44 -8.60 -2.18
C LYS A 104 -15.69 -7.14 -2.57
N MET A 105 -14.63 -6.42 -2.95
CA MET A 105 -14.75 -5.03 -3.40
C MET A 105 -15.51 -4.90 -4.73
N ILE A 106 -15.28 -5.82 -5.68
CA ILE A 106 -16.03 -5.90 -6.94
C ILE A 106 -17.50 -6.19 -6.66
N ASN A 107 -17.80 -7.00 -5.64
CA ASN A 107 -19.16 -7.30 -5.21
C ASN A 107 -19.85 -6.15 -4.44
N GLY A 108 -19.25 -4.96 -4.37
CA GLY A 108 -19.87 -3.75 -3.83
C GLY A 108 -19.39 -3.30 -2.45
N VAL A 109 -18.49 -4.05 -1.79
CA VAL A 109 -17.90 -3.62 -0.50
C VAL A 109 -16.94 -2.46 -0.72
N LYS A 110 -17.21 -1.30 -0.08
CA LYS A 110 -16.33 -0.14 -0.19
C LYS A 110 -15.04 -0.36 0.60
N PHE A 111 -13.95 0.29 0.18
CA PHE A 111 -12.65 0.22 0.85
C PHE A 111 -12.70 0.65 2.33
N GLN A 112 -13.58 1.58 2.68
CA GLN A 112 -13.72 2.15 4.02
C GLN A 112 -14.36 1.18 5.03
N ASP A 113 -15.16 0.24 4.53
CA ASP A 113 -15.92 -0.73 5.33
C ASP A 113 -15.14 -2.04 5.56
N LEU A 114 -13.97 -2.17 4.94
CA LEU A 114 -13.11 -3.33 5.11
C LEU A 114 -12.53 -3.38 6.53
N PRO A 115 -12.27 -4.59 7.06
CA PRO A 115 -11.57 -4.74 8.32
C PRO A 115 -10.11 -4.28 8.16
N TYR A 116 -9.54 -3.76 9.25
CA TYR A 116 -8.16 -3.22 9.28
C TYR A 116 -7.12 -4.18 8.67
N ARG A 117 -7.18 -5.47 9.03
CA ARG A 117 -6.25 -6.49 8.53
C ARG A 117 -6.31 -6.66 7.01
N GLU A 118 -7.49 -6.59 6.41
CA GLU A 118 -7.64 -6.70 4.95
C GLU A 118 -7.10 -5.44 4.25
N MET A 119 -7.38 -4.26 4.79
CA MET A 119 -6.88 -2.99 4.25
C MET A 119 -5.35 -2.91 4.32
N GLU A 120 -4.77 -3.29 5.46
CA GLU A 120 -3.33 -3.28 5.65
C GLU A 120 -2.62 -4.28 4.74
N LYS A 121 -3.19 -5.48 4.55
CA LYS A 121 -2.69 -6.46 3.57
C LYS A 121 -2.73 -5.94 2.15
N LEU A 122 -3.82 -5.29 1.73
CA LEU A 122 -3.90 -4.66 0.39
C LEU A 122 -2.80 -3.61 0.20
N ARG A 123 -2.56 -2.78 1.21
CA ARG A 123 -1.54 -1.73 1.17
C ARG A 123 -0.12 -2.30 1.07
N GLN A 124 0.20 -3.29 1.90
CA GLN A 124 1.50 -3.98 1.90
C GLN A 124 1.73 -4.65 0.54
N PHE A 125 0.78 -5.47 0.09
CA PHE A 125 0.88 -6.17 -1.18
C PHE A 125 1.04 -5.22 -2.37
N ARG A 126 0.32 -4.08 -2.40
CA ARG A 126 0.48 -3.07 -3.45
C ARG A 126 1.90 -2.48 -3.47
N ARG A 127 2.47 -2.17 -2.29
CA ARG A 127 3.85 -1.65 -2.18
C ARG A 127 4.87 -2.68 -2.66
N ASP A 128 4.65 -3.94 -2.31
CA ASP A 128 5.50 -5.06 -2.71
C ASP A 128 5.45 -5.29 -4.23
N MET A 129 4.26 -5.22 -4.83
CA MET A 129 4.08 -5.33 -6.28
C MET A 129 4.71 -4.17 -7.07
N ILE A 130 4.68 -2.94 -6.54
CA ILE A 130 5.36 -1.81 -7.18
C ILE A 130 6.87 -2.07 -7.32
N LYS A 131 7.48 -2.78 -6.36
CA LYS A 131 8.89 -3.20 -6.43
C LYS A 131 9.09 -4.46 -7.28
N ALA A 132 8.17 -5.42 -7.20
CA ALA A 132 8.28 -6.71 -7.87
C ALA A 132 8.07 -6.64 -9.39
N VAL A 133 7.09 -5.86 -9.85
CA VAL A 133 6.69 -5.83 -11.27
C VAL A 133 7.84 -5.41 -12.18
N PRO A 134 8.59 -4.33 -11.91
CA PRO A 134 9.76 -3.97 -12.71
C PRO A 134 10.81 -5.10 -12.77
N LEU A 135 11.05 -5.78 -11.64
CA LEU A 135 11.99 -6.90 -11.57
C LEU A 135 11.57 -8.05 -12.49
N VAL A 136 10.27 -8.39 -12.49
CA VAL A 136 9.72 -9.44 -13.36
C VAL A 136 9.82 -9.05 -14.83
N VAL A 137 9.52 -7.79 -15.18
CA VAL A 137 9.62 -7.31 -16.57
C VAL A 137 11.06 -7.37 -17.08
N ILE A 138 12.03 -6.96 -16.26
CA ILE A 138 13.46 -7.04 -16.60
C ILE A 138 13.91 -8.50 -16.77
N SER A 139 13.23 -9.46 -16.15
CA SER A 139 13.54 -10.89 -16.22
C SER A 139 12.95 -11.60 -17.45
N ILE A 140 12.11 -10.94 -18.25
CA ILE A 140 11.48 -11.54 -19.44
C ILE A 140 12.51 -11.93 -20.51
N PRO A 141 13.50 -11.08 -20.88
CA PRO A 141 14.49 -11.45 -21.88
C PRO A 141 15.33 -12.63 -21.40
N PRO A 142 15.60 -13.63 -22.26
CA PRO A 142 16.63 -14.62 -21.98
C PRO A 142 17.96 -13.88 -21.73
N PHE A 143 18.80 -14.39 -20.82
CA PHE A 143 20.05 -13.76 -20.31
C PHE A 143 19.90 -12.67 -19.24
N ALA A 144 18.83 -11.86 -19.24
CA ALA A 144 18.64 -10.83 -18.21
C ALA A 144 18.44 -11.43 -16.80
N ASN A 145 17.97 -12.69 -16.73
CA ASN A 145 17.83 -13.44 -15.48
C ASN A 145 19.13 -13.52 -14.67
N TYR A 146 20.28 -13.77 -15.32
CA TYR A 146 21.57 -13.84 -14.61
C TYR A 146 21.96 -12.48 -14.03
N LEU A 147 21.74 -11.40 -14.81
CA LEU A 147 21.96 -10.03 -14.33
C LEU A 147 21.05 -9.71 -13.14
N VAL A 148 19.77 -10.09 -13.19
CA VAL A 148 18.82 -9.92 -12.09
C VAL A 148 19.29 -10.64 -10.83
N PHE A 149 19.78 -11.88 -10.94
CA PHE A 149 20.33 -12.61 -9.78
C PHE A 149 21.57 -11.93 -9.19
N VAL A 150 22.48 -11.44 -10.03
CA VAL A 150 23.66 -10.66 -9.59
C VAL A 150 23.21 -9.39 -8.86
N LEU A 151 22.28 -8.64 -9.45
CA LEU A 151 21.76 -7.42 -8.84
C LEU A 151 21.00 -7.69 -7.53
N MET A 152 20.25 -8.79 -7.43
CA MET A 152 19.56 -9.18 -6.19
C MET A 152 20.55 -9.52 -5.06
N TYR A 153 21.72 -10.08 -5.40
CA TYR A 153 22.78 -10.38 -4.44
C TYR A 153 23.46 -9.10 -3.91
N PHE A 154 23.79 -8.15 -4.80
CA PHE A 154 24.47 -6.91 -4.42
C PHE A 154 23.52 -5.83 -3.87
N PHE A 155 22.27 -5.77 -4.34
CA PHE A 155 21.29 -4.75 -3.97
C PHE A 155 19.99 -5.34 -3.39
N PRO A 156 20.07 -6.20 -2.35
CA PRO A 156 18.90 -6.87 -1.78
C PRO A 156 17.85 -5.90 -1.24
N ARG A 157 18.28 -4.74 -0.70
CA ARG A 157 17.39 -3.72 -0.13
C ARG A 157 16.48 -3.04 -1.17
N GLN A 158 16.98 -2.83 -2.39
CA GLN A 158 16.29 -2.07 -3.42
C GLN A 158 15.38 -2.96 -4.27
N LEU A 159 15.84 -4.18 -4.58
CA LEU A 159 15.17 -5.07 -5.53
C LEU A 159 14.27 -6.12 -4.87
N LEU A 160 14.60 -6.57 -3.65
CA LEU A 160 13.81 -7.60 -2.99
C LEU A 160 12.66 -7.00 -2.18
N ILE A 161 11.56 -7.76 -2.17
CA ILE A 161 10.39 -7.54 -1.32
C ILE A 161 10.72 -8.03 0.11
N PRO A 162 10.13 -7.44 1.17
CA PRO A 162 10.33 -7.91 2.55
C PRO A 162 10.18 -9.42 2.78
N HIS A 163 9.32 -10.12 2.02
CA HIS A 163 9.15 -11.58 2.09
C HIS A 163 10.40 -12.39 1.76
N PHE A 164 11.34 -11.80 1.01
CA PHE A 164 12.60 -12.44 0.61
C PHE A 164 13.78 -12.03 1.49
N TRP A 165 13.57 -11.13 2.46
CA TRP A 165 14.62 -10.71 3.38
C TRP A 165 14.76 -11.69 4.55
N THR A 166 15.99 -11.93 4.97
CA THR A 166 16.26 -12.64 6.23
C THR A 166 15.81 -11.79 7.43
N PRO A 167 15.47 -12.39 8.58
CA PRO A 167 15.05 -11.63 9.77
C PRO A 167 16.06 -10.56 10.20
N ARG A 168 17.37 -10.85 10.09
CA ARG A 168 18.44 -9.89 10.38
C ARG A 168 18.41 -8.71 9.41
N GLN A 169 18.29 -8.98 8.10
CA GLN A 169 18.16 -7.94 7.07
C GLN A 169 16.92 -7.07 7.26
N GLN A 170 15.80 -7.64 7.72
CA GLN A 170 14.58 -6.86 7.95
C GLN A 170 14.78 -5.78 9.02
N ILE A 171 15.45 -6.12 10.13
CA ILE A 171 15.77 -5.16 11.21
C ILE A 171 16.77 -4.11 10.71
N GLU A 172 17.85 -4.55 10.06
CA GLU A 172 18.89 -3.65 9.56
C GLU A 172 18.33 -2.67 8.53
N PHE A 173 17.59 -3.15 7.53
CA PHE A 173 17.02 -2.30 6.50
C PHE A 173 15.97 -1.37 7.10
N ARG A 174 15.17 -1.81 8.07
CA ARG A 174 14.23 -0.94 8.78
C ARG A 174 14.95 0.19 9.49
N ARG A 175 16.05 -0.11 10.20
CA ARG A 175 16.89 0.91 10.85
C ARG A 175 17.43 1.92 9.82
N VAL A 176 17.91 1.45 8.68
CA VAL A 176 18.41 2.33 7.61
C VAL A 176 17.28 3.20 7.05
N TYR A 177 16.11 2.63 6.74
CA TYR A 177 14.96 3.42 6.29
C TYR A 177 14.55 4.45 7.34
N HIS A 178 14.49 4.08 8.61
CA HIS A 178 14.21 5.02 9.70
C HIS A 178 15.24 6.16 9.74
N SER A 179 16.53 5.87 9.61
CA SER A 179 17.57 6.92 9.58
C SER A 179 17.39 7.89 8.41
N LEU A 180 16.96 7.40 7.24
CA LEU A 180 16.64 8.24 6.08
C LEU A 180 15.39 9.10 6.33
N ARG A 181 14.41 8.57 7.06
CA ARG A 181 13.20 9.29 7.47
C ARG A 181 13.52 10.47 8.37
N VAL A 182 14.36 10.25 9.39
CA VAL A 182 14.74 11.27 10.38
C VAL A 182 15.44 12.47 9.73
N ARG A 183 16.22 12.27 8.65
CA ARG A 183 16.86 13.36 7.90
C ARG A 183 15.86 14.39 7.34
N HIS A 184 14.60 14.00 7.15
CA HIS A 184 13.57 14.90 6.65
C HIS A 184 12.72 15.53 7.76
N HIS A 185 12.93 15.20 9.04
CA HIS A 185 12.18 15.81 10.13
C HIS A 185 12.48 17.31 10.24
N LEU A 186 13.75 17.70 10.34
CA LEU A 186 14.14 19.09 10.50
C LEU A 186 13.74 19.98 9.29
N PRO A 187 14.02 19.60 8.02
CA PRO A 187 13.57 20.38 6.86
C PRO A 187 12.06 20.58 6.78
N ILE A 188 11.25 19.63 7.27
CA ILE A 188 9.79 19.77 7.31
C ILE A 188 9.39 20.80 8.37
N ILE A 189 10.03 20.79 9.55
CA ILE A 189 9.72 21.77 10.60
C ILE A 189 10.18 23.18 10.20
N GLU A 190 11.34 23.30 9.56
CA GLU A 190 11.81 24.57 8.99
C GLU A 190 10.88 25.07 7.89
N GLY A 191 10.50 24.21 6.94
CA GLY A 191 9.54 24.56 5.89
C GLY A 191 8.18 24.99 6.43
N LEU A 192 7.73 24.40 7.54
CA LEU A 192 6.52 24.83 8.26
C LEU A 192 6.69 26.21 8.90
N LYS A 193 7.85 26.47 9.54
CA LYS A 193 8.17 27.76 10.17
C LYS A 193 8.22 28.87 9.12
N ASP A 194 8.84 28.61 7.96
CA ASP A 194 8.91 29.59 6.86
C ASP A 194 7.52 29.86 6.28
N THR A 195 6.75 28.80 6.05
CA THR A 195 5.38 28.90 5.51
C THR A 195 4.42 29.57 6.50
N SER A 196 4.72 29.52 7.81
CA SER A 196 3.93 30.20 8.83
C SER A 196 3.85 31.72 8.61
N GLY A 197 4.84 32.33 7.95
CA GLY A 197 4.83 33.76 7.60
C GLY A 197 3.66 34.15 6.68
N GLN A 198 3.13 33.21 5.91
CA GLN A 198 2.05 33.42 4.94
C GLN A 198 0.65 33.21 5.56
N VAL A 199 0.57 32.81 6.83
CA VAL A 199 -0.69 32.56 7.54
C VAL A 199 -1.31 33.90 7.95
N LYS A 200 -2.53 34.16 7.49
CA LYS A 200 -3.25 35.43 7.76
C LYS A 200 -3.68 35.60 9.23
N ASN A 201 -3.99 34.49 9.91
CA ASN A 201 -4.46 34.53 11.30
C ASN A 201 -3.26 34.57 12.26
N SER A 202 -3.04 35.71 12.92
CA SER A 202 -1.91 35.96 13.82
C SER A 202 -1.88 35.01 15.03
N GLN A 203 -3.04 34.68 15.60
CA GLN A 203 -3.13 33.78 16.75
C GLN A 203 -2.72 32.35 16.35
N LEU A 204 -3.29 31.81 15.27
CA LEU A 204 -2.95 30.48 14.78
C LEU A 204 -1.51 30.40 14.26
N GLN A 205 -1.00 31.50 13.68
CA GLN A 205 0.39 31.63 13.29
C GLN A 205 1.35 31.51 14.49
N SER A 206 1.07 32.22 15.60
CA SER A 206 1.88 32.10 16.83
C SER A 206 1.88 30.66 17.35
N ARG A 207 0.70 30.03 17.42
CA ARG A 207 0.57 28.64 17.87
C ARG A 207 1.35 27.66 16.99
N LEU A 208 1.33 27.84 15.67
CA LEU A 208 2.13 27.02 14.76
C LEU A 208 3.63 27.21 14.97
N LYS A 209 4.09 28.45 15.17
CA LYS A 209 5.50 28.75 15.45
C LYS A 209 5.95 28.17 16.78
N GLU A 210 5.14 28.30 17.83
CA GLU A 210 5.36 27.68 19.15
C GLU A 210 5.48 26.16 19.01
N LEU A 211 4.59 25.52 18.26
CA LEU A 211 4.62 24.08 18.03
C LEU A 211 5.90 23.65 17.30
N CYS A 212 6.32 24.38 16.26
CA CYS A 212 7.59 24.11 15.57
C CYS A 212 8.79 24.30 16.49
N ALA A 213 8.79 25.35 17.33
CA ALA A 213 9.87 25.62 18.28
C ALA A 213 10.00 24.52 19.34
N LYS A 214 8.88 23.99 19.87
CA LYS A 214 8.89 22.86 20.80
C LYS A 214 9.51 21.61 20.19
N VAL A 215 9.13 21.29 18.95
CA VAL A 215 9.69 20.13 18.24
C VAL A 215 11.18 20.33 17.95
N GLN A 216 11.61 21.55 17.61
CA GLN A 216 13.04 21.86 17.46
C GLN A 216 13.79 21.80 18.80
N GLY A 217 13.14 22.15 19.91
CA GLY A 217 13.69 22.11 21.27
C GLY A 217 13.77 20.71 21.88
N GLY A 218 13.37 19.66 21.15
CA GLY A 218 13.43 18.28 21.65
C GLY A 218 12.20 17.82 22.42
N GLU A 219 11.12 18.61 22.47
CA GLU A 219 9.88 18.24 23.14
C GLU A 219 8.89 17.57 22.17
N THR A 220 8.05 16.68 22.69
CA THR A 220 6.91 16.12 21.94
C THR A 220 5.65 16.97 22.22
N PRO A 221 5.05 17.61 21.20
CA PRO A 221 3.88 18.46 21.36
C PRO A 221 2.66 17.67 21.84
N LYS A 222 1.82 18.31 22.67
CA LYS A 222 0.59 17.71 23.19
C LYS A 222 -0.48 17.61 22.10
N LEU A 223 -1.36 16.61 22.23
CA LEU A 223 -2.50 16.40 21.33
C LEU A 223 -3.33 17.68 21.11
N SER A 224 -3.66 18.38 22.19
CA SER A 224 -4.46 19.61 22.14
C SER A 224 -3.79 20.71 21.31
N GLU A 225 -2.47 20.84 21.38
CA GLU A 225 -1.70 21.85 20.65
C GLU A 225 -1.71 21.57 19.14
N ILE A 226 -1.60 20.29 18.74
CA ILE A 226 -1.68 19.85 17.34
C ILE A 226 -3.08 20.13 16.76
N LEU A 227 -4.14 19.86 17.53
CA LEU A 227 -5.52 20.01 17.05
C LEU A 227 -5.93 21.48 16.90
N VAL A 228 -5.36 22.41 17.67
CA VAL A 228 -5.64 23.85 17.54
C VAL A 228 -5.26 24.38 16.16
N VAL A 229 -4.17 23.88 15.56
CA VAL A 229 -3.68 24.35 14.26
C VAL A 229 -4.31 23.66 13.05
N ARG A 230 -5.24 22.70 13.24
CA ARG A 230 -5.81 21.87 12.17
C ARG A 230 -6.43 22.65 11.01
N SER A 231 -7.06 23.80 11.31
CA SER A 231 -7.72 24.63 10.31
C SER A 231 -6.75 25.19 9.27
N LEU A 232 -5.47 25.39 9.63
CA LEU A 232 -4.41 25.85 8.73
C LEU A 232 -4.09 24.84 7.62
N PHE A 233 -4.32 23.55 7.89
CA PHE A 233 -3.96 22.44 6.99
C PHE A 233 -5.09 22.06 6.02
N SER A 234 -6.28 22.66 6.14
CA SER A 234 -7.36 22.49 5.17
C SER A 234 -7.18 23.34 3.90
N GLY A 235 -6.54 24.50 4.03
CA GLY A 235 -6.48 25.53 2.99
C GLY A 235 -5.05 26.00 2.70
N PRO A 236 -4.88 27.05 1.87
CA PRO A 236 -3.57 27.69 1.73
C PRO A 236 -3.12 28.25 3.09
N PRO A 237 -1.82 28.16 3.44
CA PRO A 237 -0.72 27.68 2.59
C PRO A 237 -0.38 26.18 2.77
N LEU A 238 -0.88 25.51 3.80
CA LEU A 238 -0.42 24.16 4.20
C LEU A 238 -1.26 22.99 3.67
N GLY A 239 -2.36 23.27 2.98
CA GLY A 239 -3.23 22.25 2.39
C GLY A 239 -2.54 21.46 1.28
N MET A 240 -2.86 20.18 1.15
CA MET A 240 -2.21 19.22 0.24
C MET A 240 -2.06 19.69 -1.22
N LYS A 241 -2.99 20.50 -1.72
CA LYS A 241 -3.00 21.00 -3.10
C LYS A 241 -2.26 22.33 -3.29
N ARG A 242 -1.98 23.05 -2.20
CA ARG A 242 -1.45 24.43 -2.23
C ARG A 242 -0.08 24.57 -1.56
N MET A 243 0.35 23.53 -0.86
CA MET A 243 1.67 23.43 -0.25
C MET A 243 2.79 23.57 -1.29
N SER A 244 3.93 24.16 -0.89
CA SER A 244 5.08 24.31 -1.77
C SER A 244 5.61 22.96 -2.24
N VAL A 245 6.15 22.92 -3.46
CA VAL A 245 6.64 21.67 -4.07
C VAL A 245 7.85 21.13 -3.31
N ASP A 246 8.73 21.99 -2.83
CA ASP A 246 9.89 21.60 -2.03
C ASP A 246 9.48 20.96 -0.71
N HIS A 247 8.50 21.54 -0.01
CA HIS A 247 7.96 20.96 1.21
C HIS A 247 7.28 19.61 0.95
N MET A 248 6.51 19.50 -0.15
CA MET A 248 5.97 18.22 -0.61
C MET A 248 7.05 17.17 -0.90
N ARG A 249 8.21 17.56 -1.44
CA ARG A 249 9.33 16.63 -1.72
C ARG A 249 9.92 16.06 -0.43
N HIS A 250 10.06 16.87 0.62
CA HIS A 250 10.54 16.40 1.92
C HIS A 250 9.56 15.40 2.55
N ILE A 251 8.27 15.70 2.55
CA ILE A 251 7.23 14.77 3.07
C ILE A 251 7.16 13.50 2.22
N SER A 252 7.26 13.61 0.90
CA SER A 252 7.31 12.47 -0.02
C SER A 252 8.50 11.56 0.27
N SER A 253 9.67 12.14 0.56
CA SER A 253 10.88 11.40 0.90
C SER A 253 10.76 10.71 2.27
N LEU A 254 10.17 11.38 3.26
CA LEU A 254 9.85 10.83 4.59
C LEU A 254 8.97 9.57 4.50
N LEU A 255 8.02 9.56 3.56
CA LEU A 255 7.07 8.45 3.34
C LEU A 255 7.58 7.38 2.37
N PHE A 256 8.82 7.50 1.89
CA PHE A 256 9.44 6.66 0.86
C PHE A 256 8.60 6.60 -0.43
N LEU A 257 7.97 7.72 -0.80
CA LEU A 257 7.32 7.91 -2.08
C LEU A 257 8.35 8.41 -3.11
N THR A 258 7.90 8.76 -4.32
CA THR A 258 8.79 9.22 -5.40
C THR A 258 8.87 10.75 -5.41
N PRO A 259 9.92 11.38 -4.83
CA PRO A 259 10.02 12.84 -4.72
C PRO A 259 10.41 13.52 -6.04
N ARG A 260 10.95 12.77 -7.01
CA ARG A 260 11.44 13.31 -8.30
C ARG A 260 10.35 13.53 -9.35
N LEU A 261 9.08 13.41 -8.96
CA LEU A 261 7.96 13.61 -9.88
C LEU A 261 7.59 15.10 -10.02
N PRO A 262 6.88 15.49 -11.09
CA PRO A 262 6.22 16.78 -11.17
C PRO A 262 5.32 17.06 -9.95
N GLY A 263 5.24 18.33 -9.52
CA GLY A 263 4.58 18.72 -8.27
C GLY A 263 3.12 18.25 -8.13
N PHE A 264 2.34 18.29 -9.21
CA PHE A 264 0.95 17.81 -9.20
C PHE A 264 0.84 16.29 -8.95
N LEU A 265 1.79 15.49 -9.45
CA LEU A 265 1.84 14.05 -9.20
C LEU A 265 2.27 13.75 -7.78
N ILE A 266 3.21 14.52 -7.23
CA ILE A 266 3.60 14.40 -5.81
C ILE A 266 2.38 14.68 -4.94
N SER A 267 1.70 15.81 -5.16
CA SER A 267 0.49 16.20 -4.43
C SER A 267 -0.58 15.10 -4.50
N ARG A 268 -0.87 14.56 -5.70
CA ARG A 268 -1.84 13.47 -5.86
C ARG A 268 -1.43 12.22 -5.08
N ARG A 269 -0.16 11.79 -5.19
CA ARG A 269 0.34 10.59 -4.49
C ARG A 269 0.33 10.75 -2.98
N LEU A 270 0.75 11.91 -2.48
CA LEU A 270 0.70 12.22 -1.06
C LEU A 270 -0.75 12.24 -0.55
N ASN A 271 -1.66 12.88 -1.27
CA ASN A 271 -3.06 12.95 -0.88
C ASN A 271 -3.71 11.57 -0.87
N SER A 272 -3.46 10.74 -1.89
CA SER A 272 -3.93 9.35 -1.90
C SER A 272 -3.36 8.54 -0.74
N TYR A 273 -2.08 8.69 -0.42
CA TYR A 273 -1.46 8.01 0.71
C TYR A 273 -2.05 8.49 2.05
N ALA A 274 -2.23 9.79 2.24
CA ALA A 274 -2.76 10.37 3.47
C ALA A 274 -4.21 9.94 3.72
N LEU A 275 -5.04 9.93 2.67
CA LEU A 275 -6.41 9.41 2.76
C LEU A 275 -6.42 7.91 3.07
N GLU A 276 -5.57 7.12 2.42
CA GLU A 276 -5.46 5.69 2.72
C GLU A 276 -5.02 5.44 4.18
N LEU A 277 -4.07 6.22 4.68
CA LEU A 277 -3.63 6.17 6.08
C LEU A 277 -4.76 6.55 7.04
N LEU A 278 -5.50 7.62 6.75
CA LEU A 278 -6.64 8.05 7.55
C LEU A 278 -7.75 6.99 7.60
N GLN A 279 -8.04 6.33 6.47
CA GLN A 279 -9.03 5.24 6.45
C GLN A 279 -8.53 4.00 7.21
N LEU A 280 -7.23 3.70 7.14
CA LEU A 280 -6.60 2.66 7.96
C LEU A 280 -6.70 2.98 9.44
N ASP A 281 -6.48 4.24 9.83
CA ASP A 281 -6.61 4.70 11.21
C ASP A 281 -8.05 4.57 11.72
N ARG A 282 -9.05 4.92 10.91
CA ARG A 282 -10.46 4.72 11.23
C ARG A 282 -10.78 3.24 11.42
N ALA A 283 -10.32 2.37 10.53
CA ALA A 283 -10.51 0.93 10.66
C ALA A 283 -9.80 0.35 11.89
N LEU A 284 -8.61 0.84 12.20
CA LEU A 284 -7.86 0.44 13.39
C LEU A 284 -8.54 0.91 14.68
N SER A 285 -9.11 2.11 14.68
CA SER A 285 -9.90 2.61 15.82
C SER A 285 -11.15 1.77 16.08
N ARG A 286 -11.79 1.22 15.03
CA ARG A 286 -12.92 0.29 15.19
C ARG A 286 -12.50 -1.07 15.75
N LEU A 287 -11.32 -1.57 15.34
CA LEU A 287 -10.78 -2.83 15.83
C LEU A 287 -10.29 -2.72 17.29
N GLY A 288 -9.63 -1.60 17.62
CA GLY A 288 -8.97 -1.39 18.90
C GLY A 288 -7.48 -1.81 18.84
N PRO A 289 -6.54 -0.94 19.24
CA PRO A 289 -5.09 -1.24 19.23
C PRO A 289 -4.70 -2.46 20.06
N GLN A 290 -5.44 -2.76 21.12
CA GLN A 290 -5.17 -3.88 22.04
C GLN A 290 -5.39 -5.26 21.41
N GLN A 291 -6.17 -5.35 20.32
CA GLN A 291 -6.42 -6.60 19.62
C GLN A 291 -5.32 -6.96 18.61
N LEU A 292 -4.34 -6.07 18.42
CA LEU A 292 -3.21 -6.31 17.53
C LEU A 292 -2.18 -7.23 18.20
N SER A 293 -1.61 -8.14 17.41
CA SER A 293 -0.41 -8.86 17.84
C SER A 293 0.79 -7.91 17.97
N ASP A 294 1.80 -8.28 18.76
CA ASP A 294 3.03 -7.50 18.94
C ASP A 294 3.70 -7.11 17.62
N TYR A 295 3.66 -8.02 16.63
CA TYR A 295 4.17 -7.74 15.30
C TYR A 295 3.31 -6.70 14.58
N GLU A 296 1.99 -6.88 14.54
CA GLU A 296 1.04 -5.94 13.91
C GLU A 296 1.14 -4.55 14.54
N LEU A 297 1.28 -4.47 15.87
CA LEU A 297 1.46 -3.23 16.62
C LEU A 297 2.74 -2.51 16.20
N ARG A 298 3.89 -3.21 16.21
CA ARG A 298 5.16 -2.61 15.80
C ARG A 298 5.13 -2.17 14.33
N GLN A 299 4.50 -2.94 13.44
CA GLN A 299 4.30 -2.51 12.06
C GLN A 299 3.42 -1.26 11.96
N ALA A 300 2.30 -1.23 12.69
CA ALA A 300 1.38 -0.09 12.71
C ALA A 300 2.10 1.20 13.15
N CYS A 301 2.94 1.12 14.18
CA CYS A 301 3.75 2.24 14.65
C CYS A 301 4.81 2.66 13.61
N TYR A 302 5.53 1.69 13.03
CA TYR A 302 6.57 1.96 12.04
C TYR A 302 6.06 2.67 10.79
N VAL A 303 4.87 2.28 10.34
CA VAL A 303 4.18 2.86 9.19
C VAL A 303 3.87 4.34 9.39
N ARG A 304 3.60 4.73 10.64
CA ARG A 304 3.18 6.08 11.03
C ARG A 304 4.34 6.97 11.47
N GLY A 305 5.58 6.50 11.41
CA GLY A 305 6.76 7.32 11.71
C GLY A 305 7.72 6.71 12.71
N LEU A 306 7.19 5.99 13.71
CA LEU A 306 7.90 5.61 14.92
C LEU A 306 8.96 4.53 14.71
N ASN A 307 10.08 4.61 15.42
CA ASN A 307 11.03 3.50 15.53
C ASN A 307 10.53 2.43 16.51
N SER A 308 9.64 1.55 16.06
CA SER A 308 9.01 0.54 16.93
C SER A 308 9.92 -0.61 17.35
N ASP A 309 11.07 -0.79 16.70
CA ASP A 309 12.01 -1.87 17.01
C ASP A 309 12.77 -1.62 18.32
N SER A 310 12.97 -0.35 18.70
CA SER A 310 13.69 0.05 19.92
C SER A 310 12.78 0.26 21.13
N LEU A 311 11.47 0.08 20.99
CA LEU A 311 10.47 0.42 22.01
C LEU A 311 9.81 -0.81 22.61
N GLY A 312 9.39 -0.69 23.87
CA GLY A 312 8.55 -1.68 24.53
C GLY A 312 7.15 -1.74 23.89
N VAL A 313 6.46 -2.87 24.09
CA VAL A 313 5.08 -3.07 23.58
C VAL A 313 4.11 -2.03 24.15
N ASN A 314 4.20 -1.75 25.45
CA ASN A 314 3.33 -0.77 26.13
C ASN A 314 3.54 0.65 25.61
N GLN A 315 4.80 1.06 25.40
CA GLN A 315 5.13 2.36 24.80
C GLN A 315 4.57 2.49 23.38
N CYS A 316 4.68 1.42 22.57
CA CYS A 316 4.09 1.38 21.24
C CYS A 316 2.56 1.52 21.29
N LEU A 317 1.91 0.85 22.26
CA LEU A 317 0.45 0.97 22.46
C LEU A 317 0.06 2.40 22.82
N GLU A 318 0.71 3.00 23.83
CA GLU A 318 0.43 4.37 24.27
C GLU A 318 0.61 5.39 23.13
N TRP A 319 1.72 5.28 22.40
CA TRP A 319 1.97 6.14 21.24
C TRP A 319 0.90 5.97 20.16
N LEU A 320 0.52 4.72 19.86
CA LEU A 320 -0.50 4.44 18.85
C LEU A 320 -1.88 4.96 19.28
N PHE A 321 -2.21 4.91 20.57
CA PHE A 321 -3.42 5.55 21.11
C PHE A 321 -3.40 7.06 20.89
N GLN A 322 -2.29 7.74 21.21
CA GLN A 322 -2.13 9.18 20.98
C GLN A 322 -2.26 9.53 19.49
N TRP A 323 -1.62 8.74 18.61
CA TRP A 323 -1.76 8.88 17.16
C TRP A 323 -3.23 8.77 16.72
N LEU A 324 -3.93 7.75 17.21
CA LEU A 324 -5.32 7.51 16.80
C LEU A 324 -6.25 8.63 17.27
N GLN A 325 -6.01 9.21 18.45
CA GLN A 325 -6.75 10.39 18.92
C GLN A 325 -6.57 11.58 17.98
N VAL A 326 -5.35 11.83 17.47
CA VAL A 326 -5.14 12.85 16.41
C VAL A 326 -5.91 12.46 15.15
N SER A 327 -5.65 11.28 14.59
CA SER A 327 -6.20 10.90 13.27
C SER A 327 -7.73 10.87 13.23
N SER A 328 -8.39 10.40 14.29
CA SER A 328 -9.85 10.31 14.41
C SER A 328 -10.55 11.66 14.46
N SER A 329 -9.86 12.70 14.93
CA SER A 329 -10.42 14.06 15.02
C SER A 329 -10.16 14.91 13.76
N LEU A 330 -9.46 14.35 12.76
CA LEU A 330 -9.17 15.01 11.48
C LEU A 330 -10.20 14.68 10.38
N LYS A 331 -10.51 15.70 9.57
CA LYS A 331 -11.33 15.57 8.37
C LYS A 331 -10.48 15.18 7.15
N ASP A 332 -11.14 14.72 6.10
CA ASP A 332 -10.49 14.38 4.82
C ASP A 332 -9.81 15.61 4.16
N SER A 333 -10.25 16.84 4.47
CA SER A 333 -9.59 18.08 4.03
C SER A 333 -8.31 18.40 4.80
N GLU A 334 -8.16 17.87 6.02
CA GLU A 334 -7.08 18.16 6.96
C GLU A 334 -5.97 17.10 6.93
N VAL A 335 -5.98 16.21 5.94
CA VAL A 335 -5.00 15.10 5.80
C VAL A 335 -3.56 15.56 5.66
N SER A 336 -3.33 16.83 5.30
CA SER A 336 -1.99 17.42 5.36
C SER A 336 -1.46 17.41 6.79
N LEU A 337 -2.27 17.78 7.79
CA LEU A 337 -1.87 17.73 9.19
C LEU A 337 -1.49 16.31 9.61
N LEU A 338 -2.23 15.28 9.17
CA LEU A 338 -1.90 13.88 9.47
C LEU A 338 -0.46 13.52 9.05
N LEU A 339 -0.02 14.00 7.88
CA LEU A 339 1.35 13.76 7.40
C LEU A 339 2.39 14.52 8.22
N HIS A 340 2.09 15.74 8.66
CA HIS A 340 2.98 16.52 9.52
C HIS A 340 3.03 15.99 10.96
N SER A 341 1.92 15.44 11.45
CA SER A 341 1.83 14.76 12.75
C SER A 341 2.75 13.56 12.85
N ILE A 342 3.15 12.96 11.73
CA ILE A 342 4.22 11.95 11.70
C ILE A 342 5.49 12.54 12.30
N VAL A 343 5.90 13.74 11.87
CA VAL A 343 7.09 14.40 12.40
C VAL A 343 6.85 14.87 13.84
N PHE A 344 5.72 15.55 14.09
CA PHE A 344 5.43 16.10 15.41
C PHE A 344 5.43 15.04 16.51
N LEU A 345 4.88 13.86 16.26
CA LEU A 345 4.77 12.81 17.27
C LEU A 345 5.93 11.81 17.28
N SER A 346 6.79 11.77 16.25
CA SER A 346 7.88 10.79 16.18
C SER A 346 9.28 11.38 16.27
N ALA A 347 9.47 12.68 16.02
CA ALA A 347 10.81 13.28 15.99
C ALA A 347 11.53 13.18 17.34
N ASN A 348 10.83 13.44 18.44
CA ASN A 348 11.38 13.49 19.79
C ASN A 348 10.76 12.44 20.73
N TYR A 349 10.13 11.41 20.18
CA TYR A 349 9.55 10.38 21.03
C TYR A 349 10.68 9.65 21.77
N PRO A 350 10.57 9.47 23.11
CA PRO A 350 11.65 8.89 23.89
C PRO A 350 12.02 7.52 23.33
N SER A 351 13.24 7.42 22.83
CA SER A 351 13.84 6.15 22.46
C SER A 351 14.17 5.41 23.76
N GLY A 352 13.91 4.10 23.80
CA GLY A 352 14.26 3.28 24.97
C GLY A 352 15.73 3.48 25.40
N PRO A 353 16.07 3.15 26.66
CA PRO A 353 17.40 3.43 27.22
C PRO A 353 18.49 2.80 26.35
N GLY A 354 19.20 3.61 25.55
CA GLY A 354 20.27 3.12 24.68
C GLY A 354 20.65 3.95 23.45
N GLN A 355 20.17 5.19 23.25
CA GLN A 355 20.57 6.02 22.10
C GLN A 355 21.16 7.40 22.44
N HIS A 356 21.51 7.66 23.70
CA HIS A 356 22.45 8.72 24.04
C HIS A 356 23.86 8.11 24.18
N LEU A 357 24.51 7.83 23.06
CA LEU A 357 25.95 7.57 22.97
C LEU A 357 26.47 8.09 21.64
#